data_AF-A0A1X7T9V9-F1
#
_entry.id   AF-A0A1X7T9V9-F1
#
_cell.length_a   1.000
_cell.length_b   1.000
_cell.length_c   1.000
_cell.angle_alpha   90.00
_cell.angle_beta   90.00
_cell.angle_gamma   90.00
#
_symmetry.space_group_name_H-M   'P 1'
#
loop_
_entity.id
_entity.type
_entity.pdbx_description
1 polymer ?
#
loop_
_entity_poly.entity_id
_entity_poly.type
_entity_poly.pdbx_seq_one_letter_code
_entity_poly.pdbx_strand_id
1 'polypeptide(L)'
;MLAPIRGTNQYWFRVKGEVKAMIAEYGSPTLFLTLSCAEYNSADIAQYLRRVNNVPQSYSISRLCTEDPVSVSRQFSYKFKDFFNIVILQRGVLGKVEQYYVKKEYQMRGAPHYHILLWIENAPVVGIDCPEEVCSFIQDRITCHIPDSNTSPNLNYLVTKYQMHKCSKYCKRNIKVGKTYVSRCRFDFPRPVQDSICINDA
;
A
#
# COMPACT_ATOMS: atom_id res chain seq x y z
N MET A 1 -12.45 -24.88 -17.90
CA MET A 1 -11.44 -24.46 -18.90
C MET A 1 -11.04 -22.97 -18.84
N LEU A 2 -11.82 -22.07 -18.21
CA LEU A 2 -11.50 -20.61 -18.16
C LEU A 2 -10.71 -20.13 -16.94
N ALA A 3 -10.58 -20.96 -15.89
CA ALA A 3 -9.87 -20.59 -14.65
C ALA A 3 -8.41 -20.08 -14.84
N PRO A 4 -7.62 -20.52 -15.84
CA PRO A 4 -6.30 -19.96 -16.10
C PRO A 4 -6.31 -18.55 -16.72
N ILE A 5 -7.42 -18.13 -17.34
CA ILE A 5 -7.49 -16.88 -18.09
C ILE A 5 -7.79 -15.73 -17.14
N ARG A 6 -6.78 -14.87 -16.90
CA ARG A 6 -6.89 -13.69 -16.04
C ARG A 6 -8.05 -12.79 -16.45
N GLY A 7 -8.78 -12.28 -15.45
CA GLY A 7 -9.91 -11.37 -15.67
C GLY A 7 -11.27 -12.05 -15.83
N THR A 8 -11.31 -13.37 -16.09
CA THR A 8 -12.58 -14.11 -16.18
C THR A 8 -13.22 -14.34 -14.81
N ASN A 9 -14.54 -14.57 -14.78
CA ASN A 9 -15.26 -14.90 -13.55
C ASN A 9 -14.69 -16.17 -12.89
N GLN A 10 -14.32 -17.19 -13.68
CA GLN A 10 -13.74 -18.43 -13.17
C GLN A 10 -12.35 -18.21 -12.57
N TYR A 11 -11.54 -17.34 -13.18
CA TYR A 11 -10.27 -16.93 -12.58
C TYR A 11 -10.48 -16.23 -11.25
N TRP A 12 -11.40 -15.25 -11.18
CA TRP A 12 -11.69 -14.53 -9.93
C TRP A 12 -12.32 -15.42 -8.87
N PHE A 13 -13.13 -16.40 -9.25
CA PHE A 13 -13.68 -17.40 -8.35
C PHE A 13 -12.56 -18.21 -7.69
N ARG A 14 -11.58 -18.69 -8.48
CA ARG A 14 -10.41 -19.41 -7.96
C ARG A 14 -9.58 -18.54 -7.03
N VAL A 15 -9.19 -17.35 -7.47
CA VAL A 15 -8.37 -16.39 -6.70
C VAL A 15 -9.04 -16.03 -5.37
N LYS A 16 -10.36 -15.80 -5.38
CA LYS A 16 -11.14 -15.56 -4.16
C LYS A 16 -11.20 -16.81 -3.28
N GLY A 17 -11.32 -17.99 -3.88
CA GLY A 17 -11.32 -19.28 -3.18
C GLY A 17 -10.02 -19.53 -2.44
N GLU A 18 -8.87 -19.23 -3.06
CA GLU A 18 -7.54 -19.33 -2.43
C GLU A 18 -7.45 -18.48 -1.16
N VAL A 19 -7.80 -17.19 -1.25
CA VAL A 19 -7.78 -16.29 -0.09
C VAL A 19 -8.74 -16.76 1.00
N LYS A 20 -9.95 -17.22 0.62
CA LYS A 20 -10.92 -17.77 1.58
C LYS A 20 -10.39 -19.03 2.28
N ALA A 21 -9.72 -19.92 1.56
CA ALA A 21 -9.14 -21.13 2.13
C ALA A 21 -8.02 -20.77 3.11
N MET A 22 -7.16 -19.81 2.76
CA MET A 22 -6.13 -19.32 3.69
C MET A 22 -6.73 -18.69 4.95
N ILE A 23 -7.81 -17.91 4.83
CA ILE A 23 -8.49 -17.34 6.01
C ILE A 23 -9.16 -18.43 6.85
N ALA A 24 -9.73 -19.46 6.22
CA ALA A 24 -10.34 -20.57 6.93
C ALA A 24 -9.30 -21.42 7.69
N GLU A 25 -8.11 -21.60 7.12
CA GLU A 25 -7.03 -22.39 7.71
C GLU A 25 -6.23 -21.61 8.77
N TYR A 26 -5.85 -20.37 8.46
CA TYR A 26 -4.91 -19.58 9.27
C TYR A 26 -5.59 -18.45 10.06
N GLY A 27 -6.92 -18.33 9.97
CA GLY A 27 -7.68 -17.22 10.56
C GLY A 27 -7.52 -15.91 9.80
N SER A 28 -7.99 -14.81 10.42
CA SER A 28 -7.87 -13.47 9.84
C SER A 28 -6.40 -13.07 9.68
N PRO A 29 -6.01 -12.44 8.56
CA PRO A 29 -4.65 -11.97 8.37
C PRO A 29 -4.30 -10.89 9.39
N THR A 30 -3.11 -10.97 9.96
CA THR A 30 -2.60 -10.02 10.96
C THR A 30 -2.42 -8.61 10.38
N LEU A 31 -1.85 -8.50 9.17
CA LEU A 31 -1.56 -7.22 8.53
C LEU A 31 -2.01 -7.21 7.07
N PHE A 32 -2.51 -6.06 6.63
CA PHE A 32 -2.77 -5.77 5.23
C PHE A 32 -1.87 -4.63 4.74
N LEU A 33 -1.13 -4.85 3.66
CA LEU A 33 -0.28 -3.84 3.06
C LEU A 33 -0.68 -3.57 1.62
N THR A 34 -0.60 -2.30 1.22
CA THR A 34 -0.69 -1.89 -0.18
C THR A 34 0.56 -1.12 -0.58
N LEU A 35 1.30 -1.65 -1.57
CA LEU A 35 2.49 -1.00 -2.11
C LEU A 35 2.21 -0.49 -3.52
N SER A 36 2.51 0.79 -3.75
CA SER A 36 2.34 1.46 -5.04
C SER A 36 3.69 1.94 -5.58
N CYS A 37 3.78 2.12 -6.90
CA CYS A 37 5.04 2.38 -7.58
C CYS A 37 5.57 3.82 -7.39
N ALA A 38 4.67 4.80 -7.31
CA ALA A 38 5.01 6.23 -7.35
C ALA A 38 5.95 6.60 -8.52
N GLU A 39 5.73 5.99 -9.68
CA GLU A 39 6.62 5.96 -10.85
C GLU A 39 7.06 7.36 -11.32
N TYR A 40 6.14 8.33 -11.33
CA TYR A 40 6.42 9.70 -11.79
C TYR A 40 7.40 10.47 -10.89
N ASN A 41 7.69 9.95 -9.70
CA ASN A 41 8.62 10.53 -8.74
C ASN A 41 9.81 9.60 -8.43
N SER A 42 9.96 8.49 -9.17
CA SER A 42 11.01 7.50 -8.95
C SER A 42 12.20 7.76 -9.88
N ALA A 43 13.28 8.30 -9.30
CA ALA A 43 14.52 8.58 -10.04
C ALA A 43 15.14 7.31 -10.63
N ASP A 44 15.06 6.19 -9.90
CA ASP A 44 15.61 4.91 -10.33
C ASP A 44 14.82 4.29 -11.50
N ILE A 45 13.48 4.39 -11.50
CA ILE A 45 12.67 3.99 -12.65
C ILE A 45 12.97 4.90 -13.86
N ALA A 46 13.05 6.21 -13.65
CA ALA A 46 13.39 7.13 -14.73
C ALA A 46 14.77 6.82 -15.35
N GLN A 47 15.79 6.54 -14.52
CA GLN A 47 17.12 6.17 -14.98
C GLN A 47 17.11 4.85 -15.75
N TYR A 48 16.39 3.84 -15.24
CA TYR A 48 16.22 2.56 -15.93
C TYR A 48 15.55 2.74 -17.30
N LEU A 49 14.46 3.50 -17.38
CA LEU A 49 13.73 3.77 -18.63
C LEU A 49 14.59 4.49 -19.65
N ARG A 50 15.39 5.47 -19.23
CA ARG A 50 16.31 6.16 -20.14
C ARG A 50 17.34 5.21 -20.74
N ARG A 51 17.87 4.31 -19.92
CA ARG A 51 18.86 3.31 -20.36
C ARG A 51 18.27 2.32 -21.34
N VAL A 52 17.11 1.73 -21.04
CA VAL A 52 16.53 0.68 -21.90
C VAL A 52 15.94 1.22 -23.19
N ASN A 53 15.44 2.45 -23.18
CA ASN A 53 14.85 3.08 -24.37
C ASN A 53 15.84 3.95 -25.16
N ASN A 54 17.07 4.12 -24.67
CA ASN A 54 18.11 4.96 -25.29
C ASN A 54 17.60 6.38 -25.63
N VAL A 55 16.92 7.02 -24.66
CA VAL A 55 16.27 8.33 -24.82
C VAL A 55 17.03 9.43 -24.07
N PRO A 56 16.99 10.69 -24.56
CA PRO A 56 17.75 11.79 -23.96
C PRO A 56 17.22 12.18 -22.57
N GLN A 57 18.08 12.84 -21.78
CA GLN A 57 17.74 13.30 -20.44
C GLN A 57 16.59 14.33 -20.41
N SER A 58 16.36 15.01 -21.54
CA SER A 58 15.27 15.98 -21.72
C SER A 58 13.87 15.35 -21.64
N TYR A 59 13.73 14.03 -21.77
CA TYR A 59 12.44 13.37 -21.59
C TYR A 59 12.00 13.45 -20.14
N SER A 60 10.78 13.96 -19.94
CA SER A 60 10.14 13.99 -18.63
C SER A 60 9.80 12.56 -18.17
N ILE A 61 9.81 12.33 -16.86
CA ILE A 61 9.46 11.02 -16.29
C ILE A 61 8.05 10.61 -16.70
N SER A 62 7.12 11.57 -16.76
CA SER A 62 5.75 11.34 -17.25
C SER A 62 5.73 10.73 -18.65
N ARG A 63 6.54 11.29 -19.55
CA ARG A 63 6.67 10.78 -20.92
C ARG A 63 7.28 9.38 -20.93
N LEU A 64 8.39 9.18 -20.22
CA LEU A 64 9.06 7.88 -20.11
C LEU A 64 8.10 6.78 -19.63
N CYS A 65 7.34 7.03 -18.56
CA CYS A 65 6.42 6.05 -18.00
C CYS A 65 5.21 5.76 -18.89
N THR A 66 4.76 6.76 -19.66
CA THR A 66 3.60 6.62 -20.56
C THR A 66 3.97 5.89 -21.85
N GLU A 67 5.16 6.15 -22.39
CA GLU A 67 5.65 5.51 -23.62
C GLU A 67 6.12 4.07 -23.39
N ASP A 68 6.62 3.73 -22.20
CA ASP A 68 7.06 2.36 -21.86
C ASP A 68 6.55 1.87 -20.49
N PRO A 69 5.22 1.64 -20.37
CA PRO A 69 4.60 1.16 -19.13
C PRO A 69 4.99 -0.29 -18.80
N VAL A 70 5.44 -1.07 -19.79
CA VAL A 70 5.88 -2.46 -19.58
C VAL A 70 7.18 -2.48 -18.79
N SER A 71 8.15 -1.66 -19.17
CA SER A 71 9.40 -1.51 -18.43
C SER A 71 9.19 -0.92 -17.05
N VAL A 72 8.28 0.06 -16.87
CA VAL A 72 7.86 0.53 -15.54
C VAL A 72 7.38 -0.63 -14.68
N SER A 73 6.44 -1.43 -15.19
CA SER A 73 5.88 -2.57 -14.47
C SER A 73 6.94 -3.61 -14.12
N ARG A 74 7.87 -3.90 -15.05
CA ARG A 74 8.97 -4.85 -14.85
C ARG A 74 9.93 -4.35 -13.75
N GLN A 75 10.39 -3.11 -13.85
CA GLN A 75 11.32 -2.53 -12.88
C GLN A 75 10.71 -2.48 -11.47
N PHE A 76 9.46 -2.04 -11.34
CA PHE A 76 8.80 -2.04 -10.05
C PHE A 76 8.55 -3.45 -9.52
N SER A 77 8.33 -4.45 -10.39
CA SER A 77 8.20 -5.84 -9.95
C SER A 77 9.50 -6.40 -9.37
N TYR A 78 10.66 -6.01 -9.90
CA TYR A 78 11.96 -6.37 -9.30
C TYR A 78 12.13 -5.72 -7.92
N LYS A 79 11.90 -4.41 -7.83
CA LYS A 79 11.96 -3.70 -6.55
C LYS A 79 11.03 -4.30 -5.49
N PHE A 80 9.80 -4.63 -5.91
CA PHE A 80 8.84 -5.28 -5.03
C PHE A 80 9.36 -6.63 -4.53
N LYS A 81 9.88 -7.48 -5.41
CA LYS A 81 10.42 -8.80 -5.02
C LYS A 81 11.56 -8.66 -4.02
N ASP A 82 12.50 -7.74 -4.28
CA ASP A 82 13.64 -7.53 -3.38
C ASP A 82 13.18 -6.98 -2.03
N PHE A 83 12.31 -5.97 -2.03
CA PHE A 83 11.73 -5.43 -0.81
C PHE A 83 10.97 -6.51 -0.03
N PHE A 84 10.11 -7.27 -0.69
CA PHE A 84 9.30 -8.28 -0.04
C PHE A 84 10.15 -9.42 0.53
N ASN A 85 11.07 -9.98 -0.26
CA ASN A 85 11.89 -11.10 0.19
C ASN A 85 12.90 -10.69 1.25
N ILE A 86 13.60 -9.57 1.06
CA ILE A 86 14.69 -9.16 1.95
C ILE A 86 14.14 -8.44 3.18
N VAL A 87 13.25 -7.47 2.99
CA VAL A 87 12.79 -6.61 4.10
C VAL A 87 11.62 -7.25 4.85
N ILE A 88 10.61 -7.76 4.15
CA ILE A 88 9.43 -8.33 4.80
C ILE A 88 9.68 -9.74 5.31
N LEU A 89 10.18 -10.65 4.47
CA LEU A 89 10.32 -12.07 4.84
C LEU A 89 11.61 -12.36 5.62
N GLN A 90 12.78 -11.98 5.10
CA GLN A 90 14.07 -12.33 5.71
C GLN A 90 14.39 -11.50 6.96
N ARG A 91 14.26 -10.17 6.88
CA ARG A 91 14.52 -9.30 8.03
C ARG A 91 13.38 -9.29 9.04
N GLY A 92 12.17 -9.71 8.64
CA GLY A 92 11.02 -9.79 9.53
C GLY A 92 10.66 -8.46 10.18
N VAL A 93 10.78 -7.33 9.46
CA VAL A 93 10.60 -6.00 10.06
C VAL A 93 9.17 -5.74 10.59
N LEU A 94 8.21 -6.58 10.22
CA LEU A 94 6.84 -6.55 10.73
C LEU A 94 6.54 -7.75 11.66
N GLY A 95 7.58 -8.49 12.06
CA GLY A 95 7.48 -9.82 12.66
C GLY A 95 7.79 -10.93 11.66
N LYS A 96 7.97 -12.15 12.17
CA LYS A 96 8.20 -13.34 11.33
C LYS A 96 6.91 -13.71 10.61
N VAL A 97 6.96 -13.73 9.28
CA VAL A 97 5.82 -14.08 8.44
C VAL A 97 5.71 -15.60 8.34
N GLU A 98 4.60 -16.18 8.78
CA GLU A 98 4.31 -17.62 8.59
C GLU A 98 3.67 -17.88 7.24
N GLN A 99 2.66 -17.07 6.90
CA GLN A 99 1.91 -17.18 5.65
C GLN A 99 1.72 -15.80 5.05
N TYR A 100 1.64 -15.74 3.73
CA TYR A 100 1.31 -14.51 3.03
C TYR A 100 0.54 -14.76 1.75
N TYR A 101 -0.22 -13.77 1.34
CA TYR A 101 -0.88 -13.73 0.05
C TYR A 101 -0.56 -12.41 -0.64
N VAL A 102 -0.12 -12.46 -1.90
CA VAL A 102 0.20 -11.25 -2.69
C VAL A 102 -0.64 -11.23 -3.97
N LYS A 103 -1.42 -10.16 -4.14
CA LYS A 103 -2.13 -9.86 -5.38
C LYS A 103 -1.52 -8.64 -6.05
N LYS A 104 -1.04 -8.83 -7.29
CA LYS A 104 -0.68 -7.73 -8.19
C LYS A 104 -1.93 -7.26 -8.93
N GLU A 105 -2.25 -5.98 -8.81
CA GLU A 105 -3.35 -5.31 -9.49
C GLU A 105 -2.81 -4.21 -10.39
N TYR A 106 -3.43 -4.00 -11.55
CA TYR A 106 -3.07 -2.91 -12.45
C TYR A 106 -4.15 -1.86 -12.39
N GLN A 107 -3.79 -0.64 -12.00
CA GLN A 107 -4.71 0.49 -12.08
C GLN A 107 -4.77 1.03 -13.52
N MET A 108 -5.73 1.90 -13.83
CA MET A 108 -6.00 2.42 -15.18
C MET A 108 -4.77 3.03 -15.89
N ARG A 109 -3.72 3.42 -15.15
CA ARG A 109 -2.50 4.02 -15.69
C ARG A 109 -1.37 3.02 -15.95
N GLY A 110 -1.63 1.72 -15.78
CA GLY A 110 -0.67 0.64 -16.07
C GLY A 110 0.39 0.39 -14.99
N ALA A 111 0.55 1.28 -14.02
CA ALA A 111 1.40 1.03 -12.86
C ALA A 111 0.77 -0.04 -11.94
N PRO A 112 1.54 -1.05 -11.52
CA PRO A 112 0.97 -2.09 -10.69
C PRO A 112 0.97 -1.69 -9.21
N HIS A 113 -0.01 -2.21 -8.50
CA HIS A 113 -0.17 -2.14 -7.05
C HIS A 113 -0.07 -3.56 -6.50
N TYR A 114 0.55 -3.71 -5.34
CA TYR A 114 0.59 -4.98 -4.63
C TYR A 114 -0.26 -4.88 -3.38
N HIS A 115 -1.28 -5.72 -3.31
CA HIS A 115 -2.08 -5.95 -2.11
C HIS A 115 -1.58 -7.21 -1.43
N ILE A 116 -1.24 -7.10 -0.14
CA ILE A 116 -0.53 -8.14 0.59
C ILE A 116 -1.31 -8.43 1.88
N LEU A 117 -1.58 -9.70 2.13
CA LEU A 117 -2.04 -10.20 3.42
C LEU A 117 -0.86 -10.93 4.08
N LEU A 118 -0.59 -10.64 5.35
CA LEU A 118 0.44 -11.30 6.14
C LEU A 118 -0.18 -11.93 7.39
N TRP A 119 0.22 -13.16 7.69
CA TRP A 119 0.01 -13.83 8.98
C TRP A 119 1.34 -13.86 9.71
N ILE A 120 1.42 -13.14 10.82
CA ILE A 120 2.64 -13.00 11.62
C ILE A 120 2.61 -14.02 12.76
N GLU A 121 3.72 -14.74 12.95
CA GLU A 121 3.89 -15.71 14.03
C GLU A 121 3.65 -15.04 15.39
N ASN A 122 2.84 -15.67 16.25
CA ASN A 122 2.53 -15.22 17.61
C ASN A 122 1.94 -13.79 17.70
N ALA A 123 1.25 -13.32 16.66
CA ALA A 123 0.57 -12.04 16.74
C ALA A 123 -0.73 -12.14 17.57
N PRO A 124 -1.01 -11.14 18.43
CA PRO A 124 -2.22 -11.15 19.24
C PRO A 124 -3.47 -10.94 18.38
N VAL A 125 -4.58 -11.54 18.78
CA VAL A 125 -5.86 -11.56 18.09
C VAL A 125 -6.84 -10.62 18.78
N VAL A 126 -7.33 -9.64 18.02
CA VAL A 126 -8.35 -8.67 18.47
C VAL A 126 -9.60 -9.40 18.97
N GLY A 127 -10.07 -9.04 20.16
CA GLY A 127 -11.25 -9.65 20.79
C GLY A 127 -11.01 -11.00 21.47
N ILE A 128 -9.78 -11.53 21.43
CA ILE A 128 -9.39 -12.75 22.14
C ILE A 128 -8.30 -12.44 23.17
N ASP A 129 -7.20 -11.85 22.71
CA ASP A 129 -6.06 -11.51 23.56
C ASP A 129 -6.26 -10.16 24.28
N CYS A 130 -5.38 -9.89 25.23
CA CYS A 130 -5.44 -8.70 26.06
C CYS A 130 -5.36 -7.41 25.20
N PRO A 131 -6.26 -6.43 25.36
CA PRO A 131 -6.24 -5.20 24.57
C PRO A 131 -4.89 -4.47 24.60
N GLU A 132 -4.21 -4.48 25.74
CA GLU A 132 -2.89 -3.88 25.92
C GLU A 132 -1.82 -4.56 25.05
N GLU A 133 -1.84 -5.88 24.92
CA GLU A 133 -0.93 -6.65 24.08
C GLU A 133 -1.19 -6.37 22.60
N VAL A 134 -2.45 -6.37 22.19
CA VAL A 134 -2.88 -5.99 20.83
C VAL A 134 -2.41 -4.57 20.50
N CYS A 135 -2.67 -3.62 21.40
CA CYS A 135 -2.26 -2.22 21.23
C CYS A 135 -0.74 -2.08 21.10
N SER A 136 0.01 -2.75 21.97
CA SER A 136 1.47 -2.74 21.94
C SER A 136 2.01 -3.30 20.63
N PHE A 137 1.48 -4.43 20.17
CA PHE A 137 1.86 -5.06 18.90
C PHE A 137 1.63 -4.12 17.70
N ILE A 138 0.51 -3.40 17.68
CA ILE A 138 0.18 -2.43 16.63
C ILE A 138 1.13 -1.23 16.68
N GLN A 139 1.32 -0.61 17.86
CA GLN A 139 2.11 0.61 18.02
C GLN A 139 3.59 0.42 17.67
N ASP A 140 4.13 -0.77 17.92
CA ASP A 140 5.50 -1.15 17.54
C ASP A 140 5.72 -1.16 16.02
N ARG A 141 4.66 -1.40 15.22
CA ARG A 141 4.76 -1.61 13.76
C ARG A 141 4.13 -0.51 12.92
N ILE A 142 3.08 0.14 13.44
CA ILE A 142 2.23 1.07 12.70
C ILE A 142 2.13 2.36 13.50
N THR A 143 2.51 3.47 12.87
CA THR A 143 2.42 4.79 13.46
C THR A 143 1.84 5.80 12.47
N CYS A 144 1.05 6.72 13.01
CA CYS A 144 0.57 7.91 12.31
C CYS A 144 1.43 9.14 12.63
N HIS A 145 2.46 8.99 13.47
CA HIS A 145 3.35 10.08 13.85
C HIS A 145 4.14 10.57 12.64
N ILE A 146 4.16 11.89 12.44
CA ILE A 146 5.00 12.52 11.42
C ILE A 146 6.41 12.69 12.02
N PRO A 147 7.45 12.05 11.46
CA PRO A 147 8.82 12.15 11.98
C PRO A 147 9.28 13.61 12.07
N ASP A 148 10.05 13.98 13.08
CA ASP A 148 10.56 15.34 13.20
C ASP A 148 11.56 15.68 12.08
N SER A 149 11.45 16.89 11.52
CA SER A 149 12.24 17.32 10.36
C SER A 149 13.71 17.61 10.70
N ASN A 150 14.04 17.85 11.97
CA ASN A 150 15.41 18.13 12.40
C ASN A 150 16.18 16.83 12.68
N THR A 151 15.52 15.84 13.28
CA THR A 151 16.11 14.56 13.67
C THR A 151 16.06 13.52 12.56
N SER A 152 15.02 13.50 11.73
CA SER A 152 14.81 12.53 10.66
C SER A 152 14.31 13.19 9.36
N PRO A 153 15.08 14.12 8.76
CA PRO A 153 14.64 14.92 7.62
C PRO A 153 14.20 14.07 6.42
N ASN A 154 14.92 13.00 6.10
CA ASN A 154 14.60 12.12 4.98
C ASN A 154 13.29 11.37 5.19
N LEU A 155 13.06 10.83 6.40
CA LEU A 155 11.83 10.11 6.70
C LEU A 155 10.63 11.07 6.76
N ASN A 156 10.81 12.25 7.36
CA ASN A 156 9.80 13.32 7.33
C ASN A 156 9.41 13.66 5.89
N TYR A 157 10.39 13.87 5.00
CA TYR A 157 10.13 14.15 3.58
C TYR A 157 9.33 13.03 2.89
N LEU A 158 9.72 11.76 3.10
CA LEU A 158 9.03 10.63 2.48
C LEU A 158 7.59 10.47 2.99
N VAL A 159 7.38 10.56 4.30
CA VAL A 159 6.05 10.46 4.93
C VAL A 159 5.16 11.61 4.47
N THR A 160 5.63 12.84 4.56
CA THR A 160 4.85 14.03 4.15
C THR A 160 4.54 14.06 2.66
N LYS A 161 5.43 13.51 1.81
CA LYS A 161 5.22 13.45 0.37
C LYS A 161 4.25 12.35 -0.07
N TYR A 162 4.37 11.15 0.50
CA TYR A 162 3.69 9.95 -0.02
C TYR A 162 2.55 9.43 0.85
N GLN A 163 2.55 9.69 2.16
CA GLN A 163 1.53 9.17 3.11
C GLN A 163 0.50 10.22 3.52
N MET A 164 0.66 11.48 3.09
CA MET A 164 -0.30 12.56 3.37
C MET A 164 -1.38 12.66 2.30
N HIS A 165 -2.65 12.66 2.73
CA HIS A 165 -3.77 12.89 1.84
C HIS A 165 -3.75 14.30 1.26
N LYS A 166 -3.78 14.42 -0.06
CA LYS A 166 -4.00 15.68 -0.78
C LYS A 166 -5.32 15.60 -1.53
N CYS A 167 -6.21 16.53 -1.26
CA CYS A 167 -7.52 16.56 -1.90
C CYS A 167 -7.38 16.74 -3.42
N SER A 168 -7.87 15.77 -4.18
CA SER A 168 -8.04 15.87 -5.63
C SER A 168 -9.46 16.29 -5.99
N LYS A 169 -9.71 16.58 -7.28
CA LYS A 169 -11.06 16.86 -7.80
C LYS A 169 -12.06 15.73 -7.50
N TYR A 170 -11.58 14.49 -7.34
CA TYR A 170 -12.43 13.34 -7.06
C TYR A 170 -12.99 13.36 -5.62
N CYS A 171 -12.16 13.71 -4.64
CA CYS A 171 -12.57 13.68 -3.24
C CYS A 171 -13.04 15.04 -2.70
N LYS A 172 -12.57 16.16 -3.25
CA LYS A 172 -13.03 17.50 -2.84
C LYS A 172 -14.44 17.75 -3.36
N ARG A 173 -15.41 17.89 -2.45
CA ARG A 173 -16.82 18.13 -2.77
C ARG A 173 -17.35 19.32 -2.00
N ASN A 174 -18.27 20.06 -2.62
CA ASN A 174 -19.07 21.05 -1.91
C ASN A 174 -20.25 20.32 -1.27
N ILE A 175 -20.32 20.36 0.06
CA ILE A 175 -21.35 19.68 0.84
C ILE A 175 -22.21 20.74 1.52
N LYS A 176 -23.54 20.58 1.42
CA LYS A 176 -24.49 21.47 2.07
C LYS A 176 -24.52 21.19 3.58
N VAL A 177 -24.27 22.20 4.38
CA VAL A 177 -24.35 22.15 5.84
C VAL A 177 -25.34 23.24 6.28
N GLY A 178 -26.55 22.84 6.63
CA GLY A 178 -27.65 23.79 6.87
C GLY A 178 -27.98 24.62 5.63
N LYS A 179 -27.83 25.95 5.74
CA LYS A 179 -28.08 26.90 4.64
C LYS A 179 -26.83 27.26 3.82
N THR A 180 -25.65 26.74 4.17
CA THR A 180 -24.38 27.06 3.51
C THR A 180 -23.78 25.85 2.80
N TYR A 181 -22.82 26.09 1.90
CA TYR A 181 -22.02 25.04 1.26
C TYR A 181 -20.58 25.15 1.73
N VAL A 182 -19.99 24.03 2.15
CA VAL A 182 -18.60 23.95 2.57
C VAL A 182 -17.85 23.00 1.65
N SER A 183 -16.69 23.42 1.16
CA SER A 183 -15.80 22.55 0.39
C SER A 183 -15.00 21.66 1.34
N ARG A 184 -15.26 20.36 1.33
CA ARG A 184 -14.58 19.38 2.20
C ARG A 184 -14.27 18.08 1.47
N CYS A 185 -13.34 17.29 2.02
CA CYS A 185 -13.08 15.95 1.50
C CYS A 185 -14.27 15.04 1.78
N ARG A 186 -14.78 14.31 0.77
CA ARG A 186 -15.86 13.33 0.94
C ARG A 186 -15.50 12.12 1.80
N PHE A 187 -14.22 11.98 2.15
CA PHE A 187 -13.68 10.92 3.00
C PHE A 187 -13.25 11.46 4.37
N ASP A 188 -13.60 12.71 4.66
CA ASP A 188 -13.32 13.40 5.92
C ASP A 188 -11.83 13.46 6.30
N PHE A 189 -10.96 13.61 5.30
CA PHE A 189 -9.54 13.92 5.53
C PHE A 189 -9.30 15.44 5.65
N PRO A 190 -8.34 15.87 6.51
CA PRO A 190 -7.64 15.03 7.49
C PRO A 190 -8.60 14.58 8.60
N ARG A 191 -8.40 13.35 9.09
CA ARG A 191 -9.17 12.84 10.23
C ARG A 191 -8.69 13.51 11.52
N PRO A 192 -9.56 13.66 12.53
CA PRO A 192 -9.13 14.12 13.85
C PRO A 192 -8.00 13.24 14.39
N VAL A 193 -7.01 13.88 15.01
CA VAL A 193 -5.92 13.18 15.70
C VAL A 193 -6.44 12.67 17.03
N GLN A 194 -5.99 11.48 17.43
CA GLN A 194 -6.22 10.91 18.76
C GLN A 194 -4.87 10.66 19.43
N ASP A 195 -4.81 10.90 20.73
CA ASP A 195 -3.58 10.74 21.52
C ASP A 195 -3.28 9.28 21.89
N SER A 196 -4.33 8.43 21.88
CA SER A 196 -4.22 7.00 22.12
C SER A 196 -4.87 6.19 21.00
N ILE A 197 -4.43 4.93 20.88
CA ILE A 197 -5.08 3.97 20.00
C ILE A 197 -6.48 3.64 20.53
N CYS A 198 -7.45 3.58 19.64
CA CYS A 198 -8.80 3.14 19.94
C CYS A 198 -9.08 1.90 19.09
N ILE A 199 -9.27 0.75 19.74
CA ILE A 199 -9.74 -0.47 19.09
C ILE A 199 -11.27 -0.39 19.10
N ASN A 200 -11.88 -0.34 17.91
CA ASN A 200 -13.32 -0.51 17.81
C ASN A 200 -13.59 -2.02 17.86
N ASP A 201 -13.70 -2.55 19.07
CA ASP A 201 -14.25 -3.89 19.26
C ASP A 201 -15.73 -3.83 18.86
N ALA A 202 -16.10 -4.69 17.90
CA ALA A 202 -17.45 -4.73 17.33
C ALA A 202 -18.49 -5.23 18.35
#